data_AF-A0A1B6LKF3-F1
#
_entry.id   AF-A0A1B6LKF3-F1
#
_cell.length_a   1.000
_cell.length_b   1.000
_cell.length_c   1.000
_cell.angle_alpha   90.00
_cell.angle_beta   90.00
_cell.angle_gamma   90.00
#
_symmetry.space_group_name_H-M   'P 1'
#
loop_
_entity.id
_entity.type
_entity.pdbx_description
1 polymer ?
#
loop_
_entity_poly.entity_id
_entity_poly.type
_entity_poly.pdbx_seq_one_letter_code
_entity_poly.pdbx_strand_id
1 'polypeptide(L)'
;WFPLVLFALGNTVGQPNLPYDVTVNVRIGAFQPIYSMSAQNNSIARLDENMWTTMSQVYRRSRIAQTFLSNYNYEDVGVVQLSPHSTSTWTISPPDEENMKKEAKSQNPITVKLVWTVSRQPSSPEQSGVTKDSQETILEANNTDRQTLIQMLNTSNVDTPIIIPNIMPKFIKISSTGTASAMKQLMLNTDINRENITPFRNIAMWLRYDNTTNVYWWELREDCNDTTYENVLKNLPYATCDNLIIYTFNDKSFPEGLNIISGKGIIGLYTTFVIVLHSFIRGFFTGISFKIMFDDMPNVDRVLQLCLDIYLVRESGELDLEEDLFAKLV
;
A
#
# COMPACT_ATOMS: atom_id res chain seq x y z
N TRP A 1 -20.36 -1.50 19.70
CA TRP A 1 -20.23 -0.79 18.41
C TRP A 1 -19.12 0.26 18.43
N PHE A 2 -18.93 1.00 19.53
CA PHE A 2 -17.89 2.05 19.66
C PHE A 2 -16.45 1.62 19.29
N PRO A 3 -15.92 0.44 19.70
CA PRO A 3 -14.56 0.04 19.32
C PRO A 3 -14.35 -0.22 17.82
N LEU A 4 -15.42 -0.53 17.07
CA LEU A 4 -15.35 -0.73 15.61
C LEU A 4 -15.22 0.61 14.86
N VAL A 5 -15.70 1.71 15.43
CA VAL A 5 -15.60 3.06 14.84
C VAL A 5 -14.15 3.55 14.81
N LEU A 6 -13.37 3.28 15.86
CA LEU A 6 -11.94 3.63 15.91
C LEU A 6 -11.14 2.94 14.79
N PHE A 7 -11.57 1.78 14.33
CA PHE A 7 -10.91 1.04 13.26
C PHE A 7 -11.30 1.53 11.86
N ALA A 8 -12.54 1.97 11.67
CA ALA A 8 -12.96 2.65 10.44
C ALA A 8 -12.14 3.93 10.17
N LEU A 9 -11.57 4.52 11.23
CA LEU A 9 -10.69 5.69 11.15
C LEU A 9 -9.23 5.35 10.79
N GLY A 10 -8.84 4.07 10.74
CA GLY A 10 -7.44 3.70 10.51
C GLY A 10 -6.85 4.21 9.18
N ASN A 11 -7.63 4.11 8.10
CA ASN A 11 -7.25 4.69 6.81
C ASN A 11 -7.30 6.23 6.79
N THR A 12 -8.04 6.84 7.72
CA THR A 12 -8.13 8.31 7.84
C THR A 12 -7.01 8.93 8.68
N VAL A 13 -6.43 8.15 9.62
CA VAL A 13 -5.40 8.62 10.58
C VAL A 13 -4.00 8.06 10.26
N GLY A 14 -3.88 7.13 9.30
CA GLY A 14 -2.60 6.56 8.90
C GLY A 14 -1.64 7.58 8.25
N GLN A 15 -0.34 7.29 8.31
CA GLN A 15 0.72 8.08 7.68
C GLN A 15 1.07 7.51 6.29
N PRO A 16 1.45 8.36 5.33
CA PRO A 16 1.94 7.91 4.03
C PRO A 16 3.19 7.03 4.18
N ASN A 17 3.25 5.92 3.44
CA ASN A 17 4.34 4.95 3.51
C ASN A 17 4.87 4.62 2.12
N LEU A 18 5.54 5.59 1.50
CA LEU A 18 6.19 5.39 0.20
C LEU A 18 7.37 4.39 0.33
N PRO A 19 7.65 3.60 -0.71
CA PRO A 19 8.81 2.73 -0.71
C PRO A 19 10.11 3.55 -0.76
N TYR A 20 11.14 3.07 -0.08
CA TYR A 20 12.48 3.64 -0.14
C TYR A 20 13.34 2.98 -1.23
N ASP A 21 12.98 1.77 -1.64
CA ASP A 21 13.66 1.01 -2.70
C ASP A 21 12.62 0.22 -3.51
N VAL A 22 12.72 0.30 -4.82
CA VAL A 22 11.95 -0.54 -5.75
C VAL A 22 12.90 -1.13 -6.77
N THR A 23 13.08 -2.45 -6.69
CA THR A 23 13.98 -3.21 -7.56
C THR A 23 13.19 -4.00 -8.59
N VAL A 24 13.55 -3.86 -9.88
CA VAL A 24 13.00 -4.65 -10.99
C VAL A 24 14.09 -5.55 -11.56
N ASN A 25 13.79 -6.84 -11.65
CA ASN A 25 14.65 -7.85 -12.23
C ASN A 25 13.94 -8.52 -13.42
N VAL A 26 14.62 -8.64 -14.55
CA VAL A 26 14.14 -9.41 -15.71
C VAL A 26 15.08 -10.56 -15.97
N ARG A 27 14.53 -11.76 -16.16
CA ARG A 27 15.26 -12.98 -16.53
C ARG A 27 14.62 -13.65 -17.74
N ILE A 28 15.45 -14.26 -18.57
CA ILE A 28 15.03 -15.11 -19.68
C ILE A 28 15.40 -16.55 -19.31
N GLY A 29 14.44 -17.46 -19.39
CA GLY A 29 14.62 -18.86 -19.01
C GLY A 29 15.01 -19.03 -17.54
N ALA A 30 15.85 -20.03 -17.28
CA ALA A 30 16.37 -20.34 -15.95
C ALA A 30 17.72 -19.65 -15.62
N PHE A 31 18.16 -18.71 -16.46
CA PHE A 31 19.46 -18.05 -16.33
C PHE A 31 19.44 -16.88 -15.33
N GLN A 32 20.62 -16.34 -15.05
CA GLN A 32 20.76 -15.13 -14.23
C GLN A 32 19.97 -13.95 -14.81
N PRO A 33 19.50 -13.01 -13.96
CA PRO A 33 18.81 -11.81 -14.44
C PRO A 33 19.66 -11.06 -15.45
N ILE A 34 19.07 -10.80 -16.61
CA ILE A 34 19.70 -10.06 -17.70
C ILE A 34 19.65 -8.55 -17.44
N TYR A 35 18.66 -8.12 -16.66
CA TYR A 35 18.46 -6.74 -16.24
C TYR A 35 18.13 -6.74 -14.76
N SER A 36 18.87 -5.92 -14.02
CA SER A 36 18.61 -5.55 -12.64
C SER A 36 18.72 -4.03 -12.52
N MET A 37 17.73 -3.42 -11.89
CA MET A 37 17.70 -1.99 -11.60
C MET A 37 16.96 -1.75 -10.31
N SER A 38 17.54 -0.94 -9.42
CA SER A 38 16.82 -0.42 -8.26
C SER A 38 16.71 1.09 -8.32
N ALA A 39 15.50 1.58 -8.12
CA ALA A 39 15.23 2.98 -7.85
C ALA A 39 15.25 3.21 -6.34
N GLN A 40 16.11 4.13 -5.89
CA GLN A 40 16.26 4.53 -4.49
C GLN A 40 16.25 6.06 -4.37
N ASN A 41 15.87 6.57 -3.20
CA ASN A 41 15.93 7.98 -2.85
C ASN A 41 15.33 8.90 -3.93
N ASN A 42 16.19 9.61 -4.68
CA ASN A 42 15.80 10.59 -5.70
C ASN A 42 15.11 10.00 -6.92
N SER A 43 15.21 8.68 -7.15
CA SER A 43 14.52 7.99 -8.23
C SER A 43 13.08 7.60 -7.88
N ILE A 44 12.65 7.86 -6.64
CA ILE A 44 11.25 7.69 -6.19
C ILE A 44 10.71 9.08 -5.84
N ALA A 45 9.94 9.67 -6.76
CA ALA A 45 9.35 10.98 -6.55
C ALA A 45 7.98 10.86 -5.86
N ARG A 46 7.72 11.74 -4.90
CA ARG A 46 6.37 11.94 -4.33
C ARG A 46 5.56 12.84 -5.24
N LEU A 47 4.29 12.53 -5.48
CA LEU A 47 3.41 13.45 -6.20
C LEU A 47 3.13 14.71 -5.35
N ASP A 48 3.04 15.86 -6.01
CA ASP A 48 2.49 17.07 -5.42
C ASP A 48 0.97 17.20 -5.71
N GLU A 49 0.33 18.20 -5.11
CA GLU A 49 -1.11 18.44 -5.26
C GLU A 49 -1.50 18.81 -6.71
N ASN A 50 -0.64 19.52 -7.44
CA ASN A 50 -0.90 19.92 -8.83
C ASN A 50 -0.81 18.71 -9.77
N MET A 51 0.19 17.86 -9.57
CA MET A 51 0.40 16.60 -10.27
C MET A 51 -0.74 15.62 -9.98
N TRP A 52 -1.20 15.54 -8.74
CA TRP A 52 -2.37 14.75 -8.38
C TRP A 52 -3.65 15.24 -9.05
N THR A 53 -3.84 16.56 -9.10
CA THR A 53 -4.96 17.17 -9.82
C THR A 53 -4.89 16.83 -11.31
N THR A 54 -3.70 16.90 -11.91
CA THR A 54 -3.46 16.52 -13.31
C THR A 54 -3.82 15.04 -13.55
N MET A 55 -3.32 14.14 -12.70
CA MET A 55 -3.66 12.71 -12.76
C MET A 55 -5.17 12.49 -12.62
N SER A 56 -5.82 13.13 -11.64
CA SER A 56 -7.26 13.02 -11.42
C SER A 56 -8.08 13.51 -12.61
N GLN A 57 -7.62 14.55 -13.31
CA GLN A 57 -8.25 15.07 -14.52
C GLN A 57 -8.17 14.10 -15.70
N VAL A 58 -7.02 13.41 -15.90
CA VAL A 58 -6.87 12.37 -16.94
C VAL A 58 -7.96 11.31 -16.81
N TYR A 59 -8.31 10.94 -15.58
CA TYR A 59 -9.31 9.90 -15.30
C TYR A 59 -10.73 10.42 -15.07
N ARG A 60 -11.05 11.68 -15.37
CA ARG A 60 -12.37 12.30 -15.07
C ARG A 60 -13.56 11.55 -15.68
N ARG A 61 -13.35 10.84 -16.79
CA ARG A 61 -14.38 10.10 -17.54
C ARG A 61 -14.54 8.63 -17.11
N SER A 62 -13.74 8.16 -16.16
CA SER A 62 -13.73 6.77 -15.69
C SER A 62 -14.17 6.71 -14.24
N ARG A 63 -15.40 6.23 -13.98
CA ARG A 63 -15.93 6.12 -12.61
C ARG A 63 -15.09 5.14 -11.78
N ILE A 64 -14.62 4.06 -12.41
CA ILE A 64 -13.79 3.04 -11.75
C ILE A 64 -12.46 3.65 -11.29
N ALA A 65 -11.80 4.44 -12.16
CA ALA A 65 -10.54 5.09 -11.81
C ALA A 65 -10.75 6.15 -10.72
N GLN A 66 -11.80 6.98 -10.82
CA GLN A 66 -12.13 7.98 -9.78
C GLN A 66 -12.39 7.33 -8.42
N THR A 67 -13.12 6.20 -8.39
CA THR A 67 -13.40 5.46 -7.15
C THR A 67 -12.14 4.83 -6.57
N PHE A 68 -11.18 4.45 -7.42
CA PHE A 68 -9.87 3.99 -6.96
C PHE A 68 -9.05 5.14 -6.37
N LEU A 69 -8.90 6.24 -7.12
CA LEU A 69 -8.13 7.43 -6.72
C LEU A 69 -8.68 8.08 -5.44
N SER A 70 -10.00 8.04 -5.20
CA SER A 70 -10.60 8.60 -3.98
C SER A 70 -10.17 7.92 -2.68
N ASN A 71 -9.51 6.76 -2.74
CA ASN A 71 -8.97 6.08 -1.56
C ASN A 71 -7.56 6.56 -1.17
N TYR A 72 -6.93 7.40 -1.98
CA TYR A 72 -5.54 7.83 -1.82
C TYR A 72 -5.44 9.36 -1.86
N ASN A 73 -4.46 9.89 -1.14
CA ASN A 73 -4.01 11.28 -1.28
C ASN A 73 -2.77 11.35 -2.18
N TYR A 74 -2.42 12.55 -2.66
CA TYR A 74 -1.20 12.79 -3.43
C TYR A 74 0.06 12.28 -2.71
N GLU A 75 0.06 12.39 -1.38
CA GLU A 75 1.14 11.95 -0.50
C GLU A 75 1.38 10.44 -0.50
N ASP A 76 0.35 9.65 -0.81
CA ASP A 76 0.36 8.19 -0.78
C ASP A 76 0.85 7.59 -2.12
N VAL A 77 1.11 8.44 -3.12
CA VAL A 77 1.47 8.02 -4.47
C VAL A 77 2.93 8.37 -4.77
N GLY A 78 3.69 7.33 -5.08
CA GLY A 78 5.09 7.43 -5.47
C GLY A 78 5.28 7.12 -6.94
N VAL A 79 6.11 7.90 -7.63
CA VAL A 79 6.54 7.66 -9.00
C VAL A 79 7.96 7.11 -8.99
N VAL A 80 8.08 5.85 -9.36
CA VAL A 80 9.36 5.15 -9.44
C VAL A 80 9.91 5.31 -10.85
N GLN A 81 11.11 5.87 -10.95
CA GLN A 81 11.82 6.11 -12.20
C GLN A 81 13.03 5.17 -12.29
N LEU A 82 12.94 4.16 -13.13
CA LEU A 82 13.99 3.18 -13.36
C LEU A 82 14.74 3.57 -14.65
N SER A 83 16.06 3.65 -14.58
CA SER A 83 16.89 3.96 -15.76
C SER A 83 16.79 2.84 -16.81
N PRO A 84 16.86 3.14 -18.12
CA PRO A 84 16.74 2.14 -19.16
C PRO A 84 17.92 1.16 -19.22
N HIS A 85 19.10 1.57 -18.72
CA HIS A 85 20.30 0.73 -18.70
C HIS A 85 20.40 -0.01 -17.37
N SER A 86 20.71 -1.32 -17.37
CA SER A 86 20.89 -2.07 -16.12
C SER A 86 22.01 -1.49 -15.24
N THR A 87 21.85 -1.54 -13.91
CA THR A 87 22.90 -1.12 -12.96
C THR A 87 24.12 -2.04 -12.98
N SER A 88 23.95 -3.27 -13.44
CA SER A 88 25.01 -4.28 -13.52
C SER A 88 25.25 -4.67 -14.97
N THR A 89 26.51 -4.92 -15.30
CA THR A 89 26.89 -5.54 -16.57
C THR A 89 26.39 -6.98 -16.62
N TRP A 90 26.18 -7.52 -17.82
CA TRP A 90 25.68 -8.88 -17.99
C TRP A 90 26.83 -9.88 -17.82
N THR A 91 27.02 -10.38 -16.59
CA THR A 91 28.10 -11.32 -16.23
C THR A 91 27.64 -12.77 -16.33
N ILE A 92 27.18 -13.21 -17.50
CA ILE A 92 26.82 -14.61 -17.74
C ILE A 92 28.07 -15.48 -17.86
N SER A 93 28.01 -16.72 -17.34
CA SER A 93 29.11 -17.67 -17.52
C SER A 93 29.15 -18.16 -18.98
N PRO A 94 30.34 -18.40 -19.58
CA PRO A 94 30.42 -18.94 -20.94
C PRO A 94 29.57 -20.20 -21.21
N PRO A 95 29.50 -21.21 -20.30
CA PRO A 95 28.62 -22.36 -20.53
C PRO A 95 27.14 -22.00 -20.46
N ASP A 96 26.73 -21.08 -19.59
CA ASP A 96 25.33 -20.63 -19.52
C ASP A 96 24.95 -19.81 -20.75
N GLU A 97 25.88 -19.03 -21.30
CA GLU A 97 25.69 -18.29 -22.54
C GLU A 97 25.46 -19.25 -23.73
N GLU A 98 26.25 -20.32 -23.84
CA GLU A 98 26.03 -21.37 -24.84
C GLU A 98 24.70 -22.10 -24.64
N ASN A 99 24.34 -22.40 -23.39
CA ASN A 99 23.08 -23.05 -23.05
C ASN A 99 21.90 -22.14 -23.39
N MET A 100 21.99 -20.84 -23.12
CA MET A 100 20.98 -19.86 -23.50
C MET A 100 20.83 -19.78 -25.01
N LYS A 101 21.93 -19.81 -25.78
CA LYS A 101 21.88 -19.87 -27.26
C LYS A 101 21.23 -21.17 -27.76
N LYS A 102 21.53 -22.31 -27.13
CA LYS A 102 20.92 -23.62 -27.47
C LYS A 102 19.42 -23.62 -27.15
N GLU A 103 19.02 -23.11 -26.00
CA GLU A 103 17.61 -23.00 -25.60
C GLU A 103 16.85 -22.03 -26.52
N ALA A 104 17.45 -20.88 -26.85
CA ALA A 104 16.93 -19.93 -27.82
C ALA A 104 16.62 -20.57 -29.18
N LYS A 105 17.53 -21.41 -29.69
CA LYS A 105 17.39 -22.13 -30.97
C LYS A 105 16.49 -23.38 -30.90
N SER A 106 16.11 -23.83 -29.70
CA SER A 106 15.28 -25.02 -29.52
C SER A 106 13.82 -24.79 -29.96
N GLN A 107 13.01 -25.84 -30.00
CA GLN A 107 11.56 -25.74 -30.23
C GLN A 107 10.77 -25.55 -28.92
N ASN A 108 11.42 -25.62 -27.76
CA ASN A 108 10.75 -25.50 -26.46
C ASN A 108 10.42 -24.03 -26.17
N PRO A 109 9.28 -23.73 -25.54
CA PRO A 109 8.91 -22.36 -25.14
C PRO A 109 9.91 -21.79 -24.13
N ILE A 110 10.25 -20.50 -24.27
CA ILE A 110 11.13 -19.78 -23.33
C ILE A 110 10.31 -18.82 -22.49
N THR A 111 10.44 -18.92 -21.17
CA THR A 111 9.76 -18.01 -20.25
C THR A 111 10.62 -16.77 -19.99
N VAL A 112 10.05 -15.59 -20.20
CA VAL A 112 10.60 -14.32 -19.72
C VAL A 112 9.83 -13.95 -18.45
N LYS A 113 10.56 -13.69 -17.36
CA LYS A 113 9.98 -13.31 -16.08
C LYS A 113 10.50 -11.96 -15.63
N LEU A 114 9.58 -11.08 -15.26
CA LEU A 114 9.86 -9.83 -14.58
C LEU A 114 9.41 -9.94 -13.12
N VAL A 115 10.30 -9.61 -12.20
CA VAL A 115 10.04 -9.60 -10.75
C VAL A 115 10.24 -8.19 -10.24
N TRP A 116 9.24 -7.64 -9.55
CA TRP A 116 9.39 -6.39 -8.82
C TRP A 116 9.43 -6.67 -7.32
N THR A 117 10.40 -6.07 -6.66
CA THR A 117 10.58 -6.09 -5.21
C THR A 117 10.42 -4.68 -4.70
N VAL A 118 9.52 -4.49 -3.74
CA VAL A 118 9.25 -3.21 -3.12
C VAL A 118 9.68 -3.28 -1.67
N SER A 119 10.51 -2.34 -1.25
CA SER A 119 10.98 -2.22 0.12
C SER A 119 10.50 -0.90 0.72
N ARG A 120 9.84 -0.98 1.88
CA ARG A 120 9.25 0.14 2.60
C ARG A 120 9.39 -0.05 4.10
N GLN A 121 9.05 0.98 4.87
CA GLN A 121 9.00 0.86 6.32
C GLN A 121 7.90 -0.15 6.70
N PRO A 122 8.20 -1.19 7.50
CA PRO A 122 7.21 -2.16 7.94
C PRO A 122 6.09 -1.45 8.71
N SER A 123 4.85 -1.77 8.37
CA SER A 123 3.67 -1.13 9.00
C SER A 123 3.36 -1.71 10.38
N SER A 124 3.88 -2.91 10.70
CA SER A 124 3.81 -3.51 12.02
C SER A 124 5.03 -4.42 12.26
N PRO A 125 5.35 -4.76 13.53
CA PRO A 125 6.50 -5.61 13.85
C PRO A 125 6.42 -7.03 13.25
N GLU A 126 5.20 -7.50 12.98
CA GLU A 126 4.95 -8.84 12.42
C GLU A 126 4.99 -8.88 10.90
N GLN A 127 5.06 -7.72 10.23
CA GLN A 127 5.06 -7.62 8.77
C GLN A 127 6.45 -7.34 8.21
N SER A 128 6.78 -8.01 7.11
CA SER A 128 7.99 -7.69 6.33
C SER A 128 7.84 -6.33 5.65
N GLY A 129 8.89 -5.49 5.76
CA GLY A 129 9.01 -4.25 4.97
C GLY A 129 9.26 -4.51 3.48
N VAL A 130 9.60 -5.75 3.11
CA VAL A 130 9.87 -6.15 1.72
C VAL A 130 8.74 -7.04 1.22
N THR A 131 8.16 -6.66 0.08
CA THR A 131 7.15 -7.43 -0.65
C THR A 131 7.60 -7.67 -2.09
N LYS A 132 7.15 -8.78 -2.68
CA LYS A 132 7.57 -9.24 -4.01
C LYS A 132 6.38 -9.79 -4.76
N ASP A 133 6.33 -9.50 -6.06
CA ASP A 133 5.41 -10.13 -7.00
C ASP A 133 6.07 -10.18 -8.38
N SER A 134 5.48 -10.92 -9.32
CA SER A 134 6.11 -11.18 -10.62
C SER A 134 5.11 -11.43 -11.73
N GLN A 135 5.55 -11.19 -12.96
CA GLN A 135 4.80 -11.48 -14.18
C GLN A 135 5.67 -12.26 -15.16
N GLU A 136 5.03 -13.21 -15.85
CA GLU A 136 5.69 -14.10 -16.81
C GLU A 136 5.04 -14.00 -18.19
N THR A 137 5.84 -14.18 -19.23
CA THR A 137 5.40 -14.22 -20.62
C THR A 137 6.22 -15.25 -21.38
N ILE A 138 5.59 -15.94 -22.32
CA ILE A 138 6.21 -17.05 -23.05
C ILE A 138 6.57 -16.61 -24.46
N LEU A 139 7.80 -16.90 -24.87
CA LEU A 139 8.30 -16.76 -26.24
C LEU A 139 8.29 -18.12 -26.94
N GLU A 140 7.29 -18.32 -27.77
CA GLU A 140 7.12 -19.52 -28.59
C GLU A 140 8.20 -19.63 -29.69
N ALA A 141 8.44 -20.84 -30.20
CA ALA A 141 9.48 -21.09 -31.20
C ALA A 141 9.28 -20.33 -32.53
N ASN A 142 8.01 -20.12 -32.92
CA ASN A 142 7.60 -19.41 -34.14
C ASN A 142 7.56 -17.89 -33.97
N ASN A 143 7.87 -17.36 -32.80
CA ASN A 143 7.80 -15.93 -32.51
C ASN A 143 8.97 -15.18 -33.19
N THR A 144 8.67 -14.05 -33.85
CA THR A 144 9.66 -13.21 -34.54
C THR A 144 10.67 -12.55 -33.59
N ASP A 145 10.23 -12.15 -32.41
CA ASP A 145 11.07 -11.61 -31.34
C ASP A 145 12.05 -12.66 -30.82
N ARG A 146 11.67 -13.95 -30.83
CA ARG A 146 12.60 -15.05 -30.50
C ARG A 146 13.71 -15.20 -31.54
N GLN A 147 13.40 -15.04 -32.83
CA GLN A 147 14.44 -15.04 -33.88
C GLN A 147 15.39 -13.85 -33.72
N THR A 148 14.85 -12.69 -33.34
CA THR A 148 15.64 -11.50 -33.01
C THR A 148 16.52 -11.73 -31.77
N LEU A 149 16.02 -12.45 -30.74
CA LEU A 149 16.82 -12.87 -29.59
C LEU A 149 18.00 -13.76 -30.01
N ILE A 150 17.76 -14.75 -30.88
CA ILE A 150 18.83 -15.60 -31.41
C ILE A 150 19.87 -14.74 -32.15
N GLN A 151 19.43 -13.76 -32.93
CA GLN A 151 20.32 -12.84 -33.63
C GLN A 151 21.14 -11.99 -32.65
N MET A 152 20.52 -11.40 -31.64
CA MET A 152 21.20 -10.61 -30.59
C MET A 152 22.26 -11.42 -29.86
N LEU A 153 21.99 -12.69 -29.54
CA LEU A 153 22.95 -13.55 -28.85
C LEU A 153 24.12 -14.02 -29.74
N ASN A 154 23.97 -14.01 -31.07
CA ASN A 154 25.02 -14.41 -32.01
C ASN A 154 25.79 -13.22 -32.61
N THR A 155 25.21 -12.03 -32.62
CA THR A 155 25.76 -10.84 -33.25
C THR A 155 25.69 -9.66 -32.30
N SER A 156 26.82 -9.02 -32.08
CA SER A 156 26.90 -7.82 -31.25
C SER A 156 26.17 -6.64 -31.93
N ASN A 157 25.49 -5.81 -31.12
CA ASN A 157 24.89 -4.55 -31.53
C ASN A 157 23.82 -4.66 -32.63
N VAL A 158 22.82 -5.50 -32.42
CA VAL A 158 21.60 -5.52 -33.23
C VAL A 158 20.69 -4.36 -32.84
N ASP A 159 20.31 -3.51 -33.80
CA ASP A 159 19.50 -2.31 -33.54
C ASP A 159 18.01 -2.60 -33.34
N THR A 160 17.51 -3.71 -33.90
CA THR A 160 16.10 -4.10 -33.78
C THR A 160 15.82 -4.66 -32.38
N PRO A 161 14.90 -4.09 -31.58
CA PRO A 161 14.55 -4.63 -30.27
C PRO A 161 13.77 -5.94 -30.35
N ILE A 162 13.78 -6.67 -29.24
CA ILE A 162 12.82 -7.72 -28.93
C ILE A 162 11.68 -7.08 -28.15
N ILE A 163 10.44 -7.27 -28.56
CA ILE A 163 9.26 -6.79 -27.81
C ILE A 163 8.72 -7.92 -26.93
N ILE A 164 8.73 -7.71 -25.62
CA ILE A 164 8.11 -8.63 -24.67
C ILE A 164 6.74 -8.08 -24.27
N PRO A 165 5.64 -8.74 -24.68
CA PRO A 165 4.31 -8.22 -24.43
C PRO A 165 3.86 -8.42 -22.98
N ASN A 166 3.00 -7.54 -22.46
CA ASN A 166 2.25 -7.72 -21.21
C ASN A 166 3.08 -8.14 -19.98
N ILE A 167 4.26 -7.55 -19.77
CA ILE A 167 5.19 -7.96 -18.71
C ILE A 167 5.46 -6.90 -17.64
N MET A 168 5.46 -5.61 -17.99
CA MET A 168 5.82 -4.53 -17.04
C MET A 168 4.58 -3.93 -16.38
N PRO A 169 4.45 -3.96 -15.04
CA PRO A 169 3.32 -3.31 -14.36
C PRO A 169 3.46 -1.79 -14.42
N LYS A 170 2.42 -1.08 -14.86
CA LYS A 170 2.43 0.39 -14.86
C LYS A 170 1.99 1.00 -13.54
N PHE A 171 1.03 0.35 -12.89
CA PHE A 171 0.45 0.76 -11.62
C PHE A 171 0.54 -0.41 -10.63
N ILE A 172 1.16 -0.17 -9.47
CA ILE A 172 1.30 -1.16 -8.41
C ILE A 172 0.58 -0.64 -7.16
N LYS A 173 -0.31 -1.45 -6.58
CA LYS A 173 -0.84 -1.20 -5.24
C LYS A 173 -0.01 -1.92 -4.22
N ILE A 174 0.47 -1.18 -3.24
CA ILE A 174 1.22 -1.68 -2.10
C ILE A 174 0.30 -1.68 -0.89
N SER A 175 -0.22 -2.86 -0.58
CA SER A 175 -1.17 -3.07 0.52
C SER A 175 -0.47 -3.01 1.87
N SER A 176 -1.16 -2.50 2.89
CA SER A 176 -0.72 -2.60 4.30
C SER A 176 -0.59 -4.05 4.77
N THR A 177 -1.17 -5.02 4.07
CA THR A 177 -1.01 -6.46 4.35
C THR A 177 0.28 -7.09 3.81
N GLY A 178 1.14 -6.30 3.14
CA GLY A 178 2.42 -6.78 2.62
C GLY A 178 2.38 -7.37 1.21
N THR A 179 1.46 -6.91 0.36
CA THR A 179 1.38 -7.29 -1.06
C THR A 179 1.70 -6.09 -1.96
N ALA A 180 2.38 -6.33 -3.09
CA ALA A 180 2.62 -5.33 -4.14
C ALA A 180 2.06 -5.83 -5.47
N SER A 181 0.76 -5.66 -5.70
CA SER A 181 0.08 -6.22 -6.87
C SER A 181 -0.11 -5.20 -7.99
N ALA A 182 -0.01 -5.67 -9.24
CA ALA A 182 -0.28 -4.86 -10.42
C ALA A 182 -1.79 -4.54 -10.55
N MET A 183 -2.11 -3.35 -11.07
CA MET A 183 -3.48 -2.85 -11.19
C MET A 183 -3.85 -2.42 -12.59
N LYS A 184 -5.09 -2.73 -12.99
CA LYS A 184 -5.64 -2.41 -14.31
C LYS A 184 -6.60 -1.21 -14.34
N GLN A 185 -7.03 -0.74 -13.16
CA GLN A 185 -8.05 0.30 -13.01
C GLN A 185 -7.66 1.61 -13.71
N LEU A 186 -6.37 1.94 -13.69
CA LEU A 186 -5.80 3.17 -14.24
C LEU A 186 -5.20 2.99 -15.64
N MET A 187 -5.32 1.81 -16.24
CA MET A 187 -4.84 1.58 -17.61
C MET A 187 -5.73 2.26 -18.66
N LEU A 188 -7.00 2.55 -18.33
CA LEU A 188 -7.90 3.33 -19.18
C LEU A 188 -8.45 4.57 -18.48
N ASN A 189 -8.70 5.61 -19.28
CA ASN A 189 -9.41 6.82 -18.88
C ASN A 189 -10.94 6.75 -19.06
N THR A 190 -11.49 5.66 -19.62
CA THR A 190 -12.95 5.44 -19.77
C THR A 190 -13.38 4.07 -19.26
N ASP A 191 -14.67 3.92 -18.95
CA ASP A 191 -15.26 2.64 -18.49
C ASP A 191 -15.58 1.64 -19.61
N ILE A 192 -15.41 2.04 -20.87
CA ILE A 192 -15.74 1.25 -22.06
C ILE A 192 -14.61 0.24 -22.36
N ASN A 193 -14.96 -0.97 -22.81
CA ASN A 193 -14.04 -2.02 -23.31
C ASN A 193 -12.97 -2.52 -22.32
N ARG A 194 -13.29 -2.64 -21.02
CA ARG A 194 -12.33 -3.06 -19.99
C ARG A 194 -12.01 -4.55 -19.88
N GLU A 195 -12.76 -5.42 -20.57
CA GLU A 195 -12.65 -6.87 -20.39
C GLU A 195 -11.28 -7.44 -20.80
N ASN A 196 -10.66 -6.88 -21.84
CA ASN A 196 -9.40 -7.38 -22.41
C ASN A 196 -8.14 -6.65 -21.91
N ILE A 197 -8.25 -5.89 -20.83
CA ILE A 197 -7.18 -4.97 -20.41
C ILE A 197 -6.31 -5.61 -19.35
N THR A 198 -5.05 -5.76 -19.70
CA THR A 198 -3.99 -6.22 -18.80
C THR A 198 -3.48 -5.05 -17.96
N PRO A 199 -3.01 -5.28 -16.72
CA PRO A 199 -2.34 -4.26 -15.92
C PRO A 199 -0.89 -4.00 -16.37
N PHE A 200 -0.48 -4.63 -17.48
CA PHE A 200 0.91 -4.74 -17.89
C PHE A 200 1.14 -4.06 -19.24
N ARG A 201 2.37 -3.62 -19.43
CA ARG A 201 2.88 -2.93 -20.62
C ARG A 201 3.89 -3.82 -21.32
N ASN A 202 4.06 -3.57 -22.61
CA ASN A 202 5.12 -4.20 -23.38
C ASN A 202 6.45 -3.48 -23.09
N ILE A 203 7.54 -4.22 -23.12
CA ILE A 203 8.89 -3.66 -23.02
C ILE A 203 9.69 -4.03 -24.27
N ALA A 204 10.48 -3.07 -24.75
CA ALA A 204 11.47 -3.28 -25.79
C ALA A 204 12.82 -3.53 -25.13
N MET A 205 13.53 -4.54 -25.62
CA MET A 205 14.82 -4.98 -25.07
C MET A 205 15.90 -4.99 -26.14
N TRP A 206 17.09 -4.50 -25.78
CA TRP A 206 18.30 -4.55 -26.60
C TRP A 206 19.46 -5.16 -25.81
N LEU A 207 20.28 -5.94 -26.50
CA LEU A 207 21.60 -6.34 -26.01
C LEU A 207 22.65 -5.42 -26.62
N ARG A 208 23.34 -4.67 -25.78
CA ARG A 208 24.41 -3.75 -26.17
C ARG A 208 25.77 -4.34 -25.84
N TYR A 209 26.75 -4.00 -26.66
CA TYR A 209 28.12 -4.45 -26.54
C TYR A 209 29.10 -3.30 -26.79
N ASP A 210 30.01 -3.11 -25.85
CA ASP A 210 31.11 -2.16 -25.99
C ASP A 210 32.40 -2.91 -26.35
N ASN A 211 32.91 -2.63 -27.55
CA ASN A 211 34.14 -3.23 -28.08
C ASN A 211 35.39 -2.88 -27.24
N THR A 212 35.38 -1.74 -26.54
CA THR A 212 36.57 -1.26 -25.82
C THR A 212 36.76 -1.97 -24.48
N THR A 213 35.65 -2.15 -23.75
CA THR A 213 35.63 -2.84 -22.46
C THR A 213 35.33 -4.33 -22.59
N ASN A 214 34.88 -4.79 -23.77
CA ASN A 214 34.42 -6.14 -24.04
C ASN A 214 33.26 -6.56 -23.10
N VAL A 215 32.35 -5.62 -22.83
CA VAL A 215 31.25 -5.78 -21.88
C VAL A 215 29.91 -5.77 -22.61
N TYR A 216 29.02 -6.68 -22.18
CA TYR A 216 27.64 -6.70 -22.60
C TYR A 216 26.73 -6.14 -21.50
N TRP A 217 25.66 -5.45 -21.89
CA TRP A 217 24.58 -5.06 -20.98
C TRP A 217 23.24 -5.04 -21.71
N TRP A 218 22.17 -5.22 -20.94
CA TRP A 218 20.81 -5.11 -21.45
C TRP A 218 20.25 -3.72 -21.21
N GLU A 219 19.56 -3.21 -22.21
CA GLU A 219 18.80 -1.97 -22.17
C GLU A 219 17.32 -2.29 -22.37
N LEU A 220 16.48 -1.76 -21.48
CA LEU A 220 15.03 -1.92 -21.49
C LEU A 220 14.35 -0.56 -21.64
N ARG A 221 13.34 -0.48 -22.50
CA ARG A 221 12.47 0.70 -22.61
C ARG A 221 11.01 0.27 -22.65
N GLU A 222 10.12 1.14 -22.19
CA GLU A 222 8.68 0.91 -22.35
C GLU A 222 8.30 1.07 -23.82
N ASP A 223 7.42 0.20 -24.33
CA ASP A 223 6.79 0.42 -25.63
C ASP A 223 5.74 1.53 -25.51
N CYS A 224 6.04 2.69 -26.08
CA CYS A 224 5.18 3.87 -26.06
C CYS A 224 4.34 4.03 -27.33
N ASN A 225 4.43 3.09 -28.29
CA ASN A 225 3.81 3.26 -29.60
C ASN A 225 2.34 2.80 -29.66
N ASP A 226 1.72 2.53 -28.52
CA ASP A 226 0.33 2.07 -28.46
C ASP A 226 -0.66 3.14 -28.00
N THR A 227 -1.93 2.86 -28.27
CA THR A 227 -3.05 3.78 -27.98
C THR A 227 -3.23 4.09 -26.49
N THR A 228 -2.80 3.21 -25.59
CA THR A 228 -2.92 3.43 -24.14
C THR A 228 -1.95 4.51 -23.70
N TYR A 229 -0.73 4.49 -24.24
CA TYR A 229 0.26 5.51 -23.94
C TYR A 229 -0.21 6.89 -24.40
N GLU A 230 -0.56 7.01 -25.68
CA GLU A 230 -0.95 8.30 -26.28
C GLU A 230 -2.22 8.90 -25.64
N ASN A 231 -3.22 8.07 -25.32
CA ASN A 231 -4.50 8.58 -24.79
C ASN A 231 -4.47 8.82 -23.27
N VAL A 232 -3.67 8.05 -22.52
CA VAL A 232 -3.73 8.02 -21.05
C VAL A 232 -2.37 8.31 -20.43
N LEU A 233 -1.38 7.44 -20.66
CA LEU A 233 -0.16 7.43 -19.84
C LEU A 233 0.73 8.65 -20.07
N LYS A 234 0.81 9.16 -21.30
CA LYS A 234 1.57 10.36 -21.66
C LYS A 234 1.12 11.62 -20.92
N ASN A 235 -0.14 11.67 -20.50
CA ASN A 235 -0.72 12.81 -19.80
C ASN A 235 -0.53 12.72 -18.27
N LEU A 236 0.14 11.68 -17.77
CA LEU A 236 0.43 11.51 -16.35
C LEU A 236 1.70 12.27 -15.94
N PRO A 237 1.80 12.72 -14.68
CA PRO A 237 3.02 13.34 -14.15
C PRO A 237 4.23 12.42 -14.32
N TYR A 238 5.39 12.97 -14.71
CA TYR A 238 6.64 12.23 -14.97
C TYR A 238 6.58 11.18 -16.09
N ALA A 239 5.53 11.19 -16.92
CA ALA A 239 5.48 10.29 -18.06
C ALA A 239 6.61 10.59 -19.06
N THR A 240 7.48 9.61 -19.26
CA THR A 240 8.55 9.63 -20.27
C THR A 240 8.73 8.22 -20.82
N CYS A 241 9.26 8.11 -22.03
CA CYS A 241 9.68 6.85 -22.65
C CYS A 241 11.19 6.60 -22.49
N ASP A 242 11.94 7.58 -21.98
CA ASP A 242 13.38 7.44 -21.76
C ASP A 242 13.68 6.56 -20.55
N ASN A 243 12.82 6.62 -19.53
CA ASN A 243 12.90 5.83 -18.31
C ASN A 243 11.69 4.90 -18.18
N LEU A 244 11.87 3.79 -17.48
CA LEU A 244 10.80 2.90 -17.09
C LEU A 244 10.08 3.48 -15.87
N ILE A 245 8.86 3.98 -16.07
CA ILE A 245 8.08 4.66 -15.03
C ILE A 245 7.02 3.72 -14.45
N ILE A 246 7.02 3.54 -13.12
CA ILE A 246 6.01 2.78 -12.38
C ILE A 246 5.36 3.68 -11.33
N TYR A 247 4.03 3.74 -11.32
CA TYR A 247 3.28 4.45 -10.28
C TYR A 247 2.91 3.49 -9.16
N THR A 248 3.21 3.87 -7.92
CA THR A 248 2.94 3.10 -6.71
C THR A 248 1.86 3.78 -5.89
N PHE A 249 0.82 3.03 -5.53
CA PHE A 249 -0.26 3.48 -4.64
C PHE A 249 -0.10 2.77 -3.31
N ASN A 250 0.22 3.51 -2.27
CA ASN A 250 0.66 2.97 -1.00
C ASN A 250 -0.46 3.09 0.03
N ASP A 251 -0.91 1.96 0.55
CA ASP A 251 -1.81 1.97 1.69
C ASP A 251 -1.06 2.51 2.92
N LYS A 252 -1.71 3.40 3.67
CA LYS A 252 -1.14 4.09 4.82
C LYS A 252 -0.71 3.11 5.92
N SER A 253 0.38 3.42 6.59
CA SER A 253 0.80 2.71 7.80
C SER A 253 0.18 3.36 9.05
N PHE A 254 -0.11 2.55 10.06
CA PHE A 254 -0.49 3.08 11.35
C PHE A 254 0.76 3.58 12.09
N PRO A 255 0.69 4.73 12.79
CA PRO A 255 1.82 5.23 13.56
C PRO A 255 2.19 4.24 14.68
N GLU A 256 3.49 4.17 15.02
CA GLU A 256 4.05 3.16 15.92
C GLU A 256 3.36 3.07 17.29
N GLY A 257 2.89 4.19 17.84
CA GLY A 257 2.15 4.21 19.11
C GLY A 257 0.75 3.58 19.05
N LEU A 258 0.12 3.54 17.87
CA LEU A 258 -1.19 2.92 17.65
C LEU A 258 -1.09 1.49 17.10
N ASN A 259 0.12 1.04 16.71
CA ASN A 259 0.35 -0.31 16.22
C ASN A 259 0.07 -1.41 17.27
N ILE A 260 0.07 -1.08 18.56
CA ILE A 260 -0.34 -1.99 19.65
C ILE A 260 -1.82 -2.38 19.49
N ILE A 261 -2.64 -1.51 18.91
CA ILE A 261 -4.08 -1.71 18.68
C ILE A 261 -4.34 -2.41 17.33
N SER A 262 -3.40 -2.29 16.38
CA SER A 262 -3.47 -2.93 15.07
C SER A 262 -3.18 -4.44 15.17
N GLY A 263 -4.21 -5.28 15.01
CA GLY A 263 -4.09 -6.74 15.10
C GLY A 263 -4.79 -7.32 16.34
N LYS A 264 -4.10 -8.17 17.12
CA LYS A 264 -4.67 -8.87 18.29
C LYS A 264 -5.05 -7.93 19.45
N GLY A 265 -4.50 -6.72 19.49
CA GLY A 265 -4.84 -5.69 20.47
C GLY A 265 -6.32 -5.27 20.42
N ILE A 266 -6.98 -5.40 19.27
CA ILE A 266 -8.40 -5.06 19.11
C ILE A 266 -9.30 -5.92 19.98
N ILE A 267 -8.98 -7.22 20.09
CA ILE A 267 -9.75 -8.16 20.90
C ILE A 267 -9.59 -7.77 22.36
N GLY A 268 -8.36 -7.42 22.79
CA GLY A 268 -8.09 -6.91 24.13
C GLY A 268 -8.80 -5.60 24.46
N LEU A 269 -8.80 -4.64 23.54
CA LEU A 269 -9.50 -3.36 23.73
C LEU A 269 -11.02 -3.56 23.79
N TYR A 270 -11.56 -4.43 22.93
CA TYR A 270 -12.98 -4.77 22.96
C TYR A 270 -13.37 -5.46 24.26
N THR A 271 -12.63 -6.49 24.69
CA THR A 271 -12.95 -7.23 25.92
C THR A 271 -12.83 -6.34 27.15
N THR A 272 -11.78 -5.52 27.26
CA THR A 272 -11.61 -4.57 28.37
C THR A 272 -12.74 -3.54 28.40
N PHE A 273 -13.09 -2.93 27.26
CA PHE A 273 -14.22 -1.99 27.19
C PHE A 273 -15.54 -2.65 27.62
N VAL A 274 -15.83 -3.86 27.12
CA VAL A 274 -17.05 -4.60 27.48
C VAL A 274 -17.06 -4.95 28.97
N ILE A 275 -15.94 -5.36 29.55
CA ILE A 275 -15.83 -5.70 30.98
C ILE A 275 -16.03 -4.45 31.85
N VAL A 276 -15.44 -3.31 31.48
CA VAL A 276 -15.61 -2.05 32.21
C VAL A 276 -17.05 -1.58 32.14
N LEU A 277 -17.66 -1.59 30.95
CA LEU A 277 -19.06 -1.21 30.78
C LEU A 277 -20.00 -2.16 31.53
N HIS A 278 -19.74 -3.47 31.48
CA HIS A 278 -20.47 -4.46 32.25
C HIS A 278 -20.36 -4.19 33.76
N SER A 279 -19.15 -3.93 34.26
CA SER A 279 -18.92 -3.63 35.67
C SER A 279 -19.61 -2.33 36.10
N PHE A 280 -19.60 -1.31 35.24
CA PHE A 280 -20.28 -0.03 35.48
C PHE A 280 -21.80 -0.22 35.55
N ILE A 281 -22.41 -0.87 34.55
CA ILE A 281 -23.85 -1.18 34.53
C ILE A 281 -24.21 -2.03 35.74
N ARG A 282 -23.43 -3.08 36.02
CA ARG A 282 -23.62 -3.91 37.20
C ARG A 282 -23.55 -3.09 38.48
N GLY A 283 -22.69 -2.08 38.58
CA GLY A 283 -22.61 -1.16 39.70
C GLY A 283 -23.91 -0.40 39.98
N PHE A 284 -24.66 0.01 38.94
CA PHE A 284 -25.98 0.64 39.13
C PHE A 284 -27.02 -0.31 39.70
N PHE A 285 -27.01 -1.57 39.27
CA PHE A 285 -28.01 -2.55 39.71
C PHE A 285 -27.61 -3.29 40.99
N THR A 286 -26.31 -3.37 41.28
CA THR A 286 -25.80 -4.07 42.46
C THR A 286 -25.87 -3.14 43.65
N GLY A 287 -26.74 -3.50 44.61
CA GLY A 287 -26.89 -2.75 45.86
C GLY A 287 -28.11 -1.82 45.90
N ILE A 288 -28.95 -1.78 44.86
CA ILE A 288 -30.24 -1.08 44.90
C ILE A 288 -31.06 -1.56 46.11
N SER A 289 -31.05 -2.87 46.41
CA SER A 289 -31.78 -3.43 47.55
C SER A 289 -31.37 -2.85 48.91
N PHE A 290 -30.09 -2.48 49.09
CA PHE A 290 -29.63 -1.83 50.33
C PHE A 290 -30.02 -0.35 50.39
N LYS A 291 -30.28 0.28 49.24
CA LYS A 291 -30.69 1.68 49.15
C LYS A 291 -32.20 1.89 49.32
N ILE A 292 -33.02 0.86 49.06
CA ILE A 292 -34.49 0.92 49.21
C ILE A 292 -34.91 1.49 50.57
N MET A 293 -34.24 1.11 51.66
CA MET A 293 -34.61 1.59 53.00
C MET A 293 -34.44 3.11 53.19
N PHE A 294 -33.59 3.74 52.39
CA PHE A 294 -33.31 5.17 52.44
C PHE A 294 -34.06 5.94 51.34
N ASP A 295 -34.18 5.34 50.14
CA ASP A 295 -34.85 5.97 48.99
C ASP A 295 -36.39 5.91 49.10
N ASP A 296 -36.96 4.82 49.62
CA ASP A 296 -38.42 4.59 49.70
C ASP A 296 -38.98 4.82 51.12
N MET A 297 -38.51 5.87 51.81
CA MET A 297 -38.99 6.20 53.17
C MET A 297 -40.37 6.91 53.12
N PRO A 298 -41.40 6.41 53.84
CA PRO A 298 -42.68 7.11 53.93
C PRO A 298 -42.59 8.34 54.86
N ASN A 299 -43.23 9.45 54.48
CA ASN A 299 -43.33 10.69 55.27
C ASN A 299 -41.99 11.37 55.61
N VAL A 300 -41.22 11.74 54.60
CA VAL A 300 -39.91 12.40 54.72
C VAL A 300 -39.95 13.83 55.29
N ASP A 301 -41.12 14.46 55.39
CA ASP A 301 -41.28 15.86 55.81
C ASP A 301 -40.66 16.16 57.19
N ARG A 302 -40.73 15.19 58.12
CA ARG A 302 -40.18 15.34 59.47
C ARG A 302 -38.65 15.31 59.48
N VAL A 303 -38.05 14.49 58.62
CA VAL A 303 -36.59 14.42 58.46
C VAL A 303 -36.10 15.67 57.73
N LEU A 304 -36.82 16.13 56.71
CA LEU A 304 -36.53 17.38 56.02
C LEU A 304 -36.60 18.59 56.96
N GLN A 305 -37.64 18.67 57.81
CA GLN A 305 -37.77 19.73 58.80
C GLN A 305 -36.61 19.71 59.80
N LEU A 306 -36.19 18.53 60.28
CA LEU A 306 -35.03 18.41 61.16
C LEU A 306 -33.73 18.90 60.48
N CYS A 307 -33.53 18.59 59.20
CA CYS A 307 -32.39 19.10 58.43
C CYS A 307 -32.43 20.63 58.24
N LEU A 308 -33.62 21.20 58.05
CA LEU A 308 -33.82 22.65 57.95
C LEU A 308 -33.58 23.35 59.29
N ASP A 309 -34.03 22.75 60.39
CA ASP A 309 -33.79 23.27 61.74
C ASP A 309 -32.29 23.27 62.07
N ILE A 310 -31.57 22.18 61.74
CA ILE A 310 -30.09 22.14 61.85
C ILE A 310 -29.44 23.26 61.04
N TYR A 311 -29.91 23.51 59.82
CA TYR A 311 -29.39 24.57 58.96
C TYR A 311 -29.61 25.97 59.57
N LEU A 312 -30.81 26.23 60.11
CA LEU A 312 -31.15 27.51 60.75
C LEU A 312 -30.34 27.76 62.02
N VAL A 313 -30.14 26.73 62.84
CA VAL A 313 -29.35 26.81 64.09
C VAL A 313 -27.86 27.05 63.79
N ARG A 314 -27.36 26.48 62.69
CA ARG A 314 -26.01 26.79 62.18
C ARG A 314 -25.88 28.24 61.71
N GLU A 315 -26.91 28.79 61.07
CA GLU A 315 -26.93 30.19 60.63
C GLU A 315 -26.99 31.17 61.82
N SER A 316 -27.71 30.81 62.89
CA SER A 316 -27.77 31.60 64.13
C SER A 316 -26.52 31.47 65.01
N GLY A 317 -25.65 30.47 64.76
CA GLY A 317 -24.40 30.26 65.48
C GLY A 317 -24.52 29.55 66.83
N GLU A 318 -25.64 28.86 67.08
CA GLU A 318 -25.89 28.09 68.31
C GLU A 318 -25.36 26.65 68.17
N LEU A 319 -24.05 26.47 68.30
CA LEU A 319 -23.36 25.21 68.03
C LEU A 319 -23.76 24.05 68.96
N ASP A 320 -24.08 24.33 70.23
CA ASP A 320 -24.50 23.30 71.19
C ASP A 320 -25.85 22.67 70.77
N LEU A 321 -26.78 23.49 70.27
CA LEU A 321 -28.08 23.04 69.80
C LEU A 321 -27.98 22.33 68.44
N GLU A 322 -27.00 22.73 67.61
CA GLU A 322 -26.67 22.03 66.37
C GLU A 322 -26.20 20.59 66.65
N GLU A 323 -25.31 20.40 67.63
CA GLU A 323 -24.82 19.07 68.03
C GLU A 323 -25.96 18.15 68.50
N ASP A 324 -26.88 18.68 69.31
CA ASP A 324 -28.04 17.93 69.80
C ASP A 324 -28.99 17.51 68.66
N LEU A 325 -29.27 18.42 67.73
CA LEU A 325 -30.13 18.11 66.57
C LEU A 325 -29.45 17.15 65.58
N PHE A 326 -28.14 17.26 65.41
CA PHE A 326 -27.35 16.34 64.59
C PHE A 326 -27.30 14.93 65.20
N ALA A 327 -27.11 14.82 66.52
CA ALA A 327 -27.15 13.54 67.24
C ALA A 327 -28.49 12.82 67.11
N LYS A 328 -29.58 13.58 66.91
CA LYS A 328 -30.93 13.05 66.66
C LYS A 328 -31.14 12.59 65.22
N LEU A 329 -30.36 13.11 64.27
CA LEU A 329 -30.43 12.75 62.84
C LEU A 329 -29.65 11.46 62.52
N VAL A 330 -28.52 11.25 63.22
CA VAL A 330 -27.65 10.06 63.10
C VAL A 330 -28.32 8.80 63.63
#